data_AF-A0A1Q3ARW3-F1
#
_entry.id   AF-A0A1Q3ARW3-F1
#
_cell.length_a   1.000
_cell.length_b   1.000
_cell.length_c   1.000
_cell.angle_alpha   90.00
_cell.angle_beta   90.00
_cell.angle_gamma   90.00
#
_symmetry.space_group_name_H-M   'P 1'
#
loop_
_entity.id
_entity.type
_entity.pdbx_description
1 polymer ?
#
loop_
_entity_poly.entity_id
_entity_poly.type
_entity_poly.pdbx_seq_one_letter_code
_entity_poly.pdbx_strand_id
1 'polypeptide(L)'
;MEALVSTRHLLMKFPTRFGVGQVRGDQQVARQCYQIAIKEKGKGKVLPIGNVELRGEVESERPQPVEDVLQVPLEEGNAEKVFQVGSQIGEVEKEDLITFLKNNRDVFS
;
A
#
# COMPACT_ATOMS: atom_id res chain seq x y z
N MET A 1 18.29 -26.04 -20.06
CA MET A 1 17.31 -25.25 -20.83
C MET A 1 16.95 -24.07 -19.94
N GLU A 2 17.40 -22.87 -20.27
CA GLU A 2 17.21 -21.70 -19.42
C GLU A 2 16.04 -20.86 -19.95
N ALA A 3 15.14 -20.47 -19.06
CA ALA A 3 14.03 -19.57 -19.35
C ALA A 3 14.29 -18.24 -18.65
N LEU A 4 14.10 -17.14 -19.36
CA LEU A 4 14.18 -15.79 -18.81
C LEU A 4 12.81 -15.37 -18.33
N VAL A 5 12.67 -15.10 -17.03
CA VAL A 5 11.42 -14.67 -16.42
C VAL A 5 11.54 -13.21 -15.99
N SER A 6 10.66 -12.38 -16.52
CA SER A 6 10.50 -11.00 -16.10
C SER A 6 9.21 -10.87 -15.29
N THR A 7 9.34 -10.95 -13.97
CA THR A 7 8.21 -10.78 -13.03
C THR A 7 7.51 -9.44 -13.21
N ARG A 8 8.27 -8.35 -13.39
CA ARG A 8 7.74 -6.99 -13.64
C ARG A 8 6.80 -6.89 -14.84
N HIS A 9 7.05 -7.68 -15.87
CA HIS A 9 6.28 -7.65 -17.12
C HIS A 9 5.39 -8.89 -17.28
N LEU A 10 5.36 -9.77 -16.27
CA LEU A 10 4.69 -11.06 -16.29
C LEU A 10 4.99 -11.84 -17.58
N LEU A 11 6.25 -11.85 -18.00
CA LEU A 11 6.66 -12.44 -19.29
C LEU A 11 7.77 -13.48 -19.05
N MET A 12 7.56 -14.69 -19.55
CA MET A 12 8.58 -15.73 -19.61
C MET A 12 8.96 -15.97 -21.07
N LYS A 13 10.27 -15.98 -21.37
CA LYS A 13 10.82 -16.37 -22.66
C LYS A 13 11.64 -17.64 -22.49
N PHE A 14 11.52 -18.59 -23.40
CA PHE A 14 12.24 -19.85 -23.35
C PHE A 14 12.64 -20.32 -24.75
N PRO A 15 13.76 -21.03 -24.92
CA PRO A 15 14.16 -21.56 -26.21
C PRO A 15 13.18 -22.64 -26.69
N THR A 16 12.93 -22.69 -27.99
CA THR A 16 12.17 -23.75 -28.67
C THR A 16 12.98 -24.25 -29.86
N ARG A 17 12.60 -25.39 -30.44
CA ARG A 17 13.26 -25.94 -31.64
C ARG A 17 13.21 -24.98 -32.84
N PHE A 18 12.31 -24.00 -32.81
CA PHE A 18 12.06 -23.05 -33.91
C PHE A 18 12.34 -21.59 -33.52
N GLY A 19 12.99 -21.33 -32.38
CA GLY A 19 13.31 -19.97 -31.93
C GLY A 19 13.00 -19.74 -30.45
N VAL A 20 12.31 -18.64 -30.13
CA VAL A 20 12.00 -18.26 -28.74
C VAL A 20 10.50 -18.28 -28.51
N GLY A 21 10.05 -19.17 -27.62
CA GLY A 21 8.69 -19.21 -27.11
C GLY A 21 8.49 -18.12 -26.05
N GLN A 22 7.27 -17.59 -25.97
CA GLN A 22 6.90 -16.55 -25.01
C GLN A 22 5.57 -16.89 -24.35
N VAL A 23 5.50 -16.73 -23.03
CA VAL A 23 4.27 -16.84 -22.24
C VAL A 23 4.09 -15.54 -21.47
N ARG A 24 2.94 -14.89 -21.65
CA ARG A 24 2.59 -13.64 -20.98
C ARG A 24 1.45 -13.90 -20.00
N GLY A 25 1.62 -13.45 -18.77
CA GLY A 25 0.59 -13.45 -17.75
C GLY A 25 -0.39 -12.30 -17.94
N ASP A 26 -1.60 -12.48 -17.42
CA ASP A 26 -2.62 -11.44 -17.36
C ASP A 26 -2.32 -10.49 -16.20
N GLN A 27 -2.12 -9.22 -16.53
CA GLN A 27 -1.77 -8.19 -15.56
C GLN A 27 -2.93 -7.82 -14.63
N GLN A 28 -4.18 -7.89 -15.12
CA GLN A 28 -5.36 -7.61 -14.29
C GLN A 28 -5.54 -8.71 -13.25
N VAL A 29 -5.48 -9.97 -13.69
CA VAL A 29 -5.59 -11.13 -12.78
C VAL A 29 -4.45 -11.14 -11.79
N ALA A 30 -3.20 -10.88 -12.21
CA ALA A 30 -2.06 -10.79 -11.30
C ALA A 30 -2.24 -9.67 -10.25
N ARG A 31 -2.77 -8.51 -10.64
CA ARG A 31 -3.07 -7.41 -9.70
C ARG A 31 -4.17 -7.81 -8.71
N GLN A 32 -5.22 -8.48 -9.17
CA GLN A 32 -6.29 -8.99 -8.31
C GLN A 32 -5.76 -10.03 -7.31
N CYS A 33 -4.96 -11.00 -7.77
CA CYS A 33 -4.33 -11.99 -6.91
C CYS A 33 -3.43 -11.34 -5.85
N TYR A 34 -2.67 -10.32 -6.21
CA TYR A 34 -1.85 -9.57 -5.26
C TYR A 34 -2.70 -8.85 -4.20
N GLN A 35 -3.78 -8.18 -4.61
CA GLN A 35 -4.71 -7.52 -3.68
C GLN A 35 -5.39 -8.53 -2.74
N ILE A 36 -5.81 -9.68 -3.26
CA ILE A 36 -6.41 -10.76 -2.46
C ILE A 36 -5.37 -11.29 -1.47
N ALA A 37 -4.15 -11.60 -1.91
CA ALA A 37 -3.09 -12.10 -1.05
C ALA A 37 -2.74 -11.12 0.10
N ILE A 38 -2.75 -9.81 -0.17
CA ILE A 38 -2.59 -8.79 0.88
C ILE A 38 -3.78 -8.80 1.84
N LYS A 39 -5.01 -8.82 1.33
CA LYS A 39 -6.24 -8.75 2.13
C LYS A 39 -6.50 -10.03 2.96
N GLU A 40 -6.14 -11.19 2.44
CA GLU A 40 -6.37 -12.50 3.07
C GLU A 40 -5.25 -12.93 4.02
N LYS A 41 -4.16 -12.16 4.12
CA LYS A 41 -3.05 -12.42 5.04
C LYS A 41 -3.48 -12.44 6.53
N GLY A 42 -4.65 -11.90 6.87
CA GLY A 42 -5.28 -12.00 8.19
C GLY A 42 -6.30 -13.15 8.38
N LYS A 43 -6.56 -13.98 7.36
CA LYS A 43 -7.60 -15.04 7.38
C LYS A 43 -7.09 -16.46 7.13
N GLY A 44 -5.78 -16.67 7.10
CA GLY A 44 -5.17 -18.01 7.08
C GLY A 44 -5.45 -18.85 5.83
N LYS A 45 -5.98 -18.27 4.75
CA LYS A 45 -6.24 -18.97 3.48
C LYS A 45 -5.41 -18.36 2.37
N VAL A 46 -4.09 -18.53 2.45
CA VAL A 46 -3.20 -18.21 1.33
C VAL A 46 -3.08 -19.46 0.47
N LEU A 47 -3.46 -19.37 -0.81
CA LEU A 47 -3.07 -20.39 -1.79
C LEU A 47 -1.54 -20.38 -1.89
N PRO A 48 -0.86 -21.52 -1.69
CA PRO A 48 0.59 -21.55 -1.64
C PRO A 48 1.16 -21.34 -3.05
N ILE A 49 1.43 -20.09 -3.41
CA ILE A 49 2.34 -19.78 -4.50
C ILE A 49 3.74 -19.95 -3.90
N GLY A 50 4.29 -21.16 -3.99
CA GLY A 50 5.48 -21.62 -3.26
C GLY A 50 6.80 -20.87 -3.51
N ASN A 51 6.78 -19.80 -4.30
CA ASN A 51 7.98 -19.10 -4.77
C ASN A 51 7.89 -17.57 -4.57
N VAL A 52 6.77 -17.08 -4.02
CA VAL A 52 6.67 -15.68 -3.62
C VAL A 52 6.89 -15.67 -2.12
N GLU A 53 8.15 -15.51 -1.70
CA GLU A 53 8.40 -14.79 -0.46
C GLU A 53 7.81 -13.40 -0.68
N LEU A 54 6.54 -13.25 -0.35
CA LEU A 54 5.96 -11.95 -0.03
C LEU A 54 6.79 -11.54 1.14
N ARG A 55 7.91 -10.83 0.85
CA ARG A 55 8.89 -10.34 1.81
C ARG A 55 8.05 -9.99 2.99
N GLY A 56 8.15 -10.84 4.03
CA GLY A 56 7.36 -10.66 5.21
C GLY A 56 7.68 -9.23 5.56
N GLU A 57 6.71 -8.33 5.36
CA GLU A 57 6.67 -7.16 6.18
C GLU A 57 6.61 -7.83 7.56
N VAL A 58 7.79 -8.04 8.17
CA VAL A 58 8.12 -7.39 9.44
C VAL A 58 7.17 -6.25 9.44
N GLU A 59 6.07 -6.39 10.19
CA GLU A 59 5.23 -5.27 10.49
C GLU A 59 6.26 -4.20 10.82
N SER A 60 6.52 -3.31 9.86
CA SER A 60 7.24 -2.11 10.17
C SER A 60 6.20 -1.53 11.09
N GLU A 61 6.39 -1.73 12.39
CA GLU A 61 5.66 -1.03 13.43
C GLU A 61 5.60 0.36 12.86
N ARG A 62 4.42 0.74 12.35
CA ARG A 62 4.29 2.05 11.74
C ARG A 62 4.78 2.96 12.83
N PRO A 63 5.85 3.75 12.60
CA PRO A 63 6.47 4.49 13.68
C PRO A 63 5.36 5.25 14.37
N GLN A 64 5.09 4.86 15.62
CA GLN A 64 4.01 5.47 16.37
C GLN A 64 4.47 6.90 16.65
N PRO A 65 3.56 7.87 16.68
CA PRO A 65 3.88 9.20 17.16
C PRO A 65 4.61 9.08 18.50
N VAL A 66 5.81 9.67 18.60
CA VAL A 66 6.60 9.69 19.84
C VAL A 66 5.91 10.57 20.89
N GLU A 67 5.09 11.51 20.43
CA GLU A 67 4.28 12.41 21.23
C GLU A 67 2.79 12.09 21.10
N ASP A 68 2.01 12.51 22.09
CA ASP A 68 0.56 12.44 22.02
C ASP A 68 0.04 13.29 20.86
N VAL A 69 -1.02 12.82 20.22
CA VAL A 69 -1.66 13.51 19.09
C VAL A 69 -3.09 13.92 19.42
N LEU A 70 -3.48 15.08 18.93
CA LEU A 70 -4.81 15.62 19.03
C LEU A 70 -5.57 15.34 17.73
N GLN A 71 -6.77 14.80 17.87
CA GLN A 71 -7.64 14.54 16.73
C GLN A 71 -8.44 15.79 16.37
N VAL A 72 -8.34 16.21 15.11
CA VAL A 72 -9.03 17.39 14.59
C VAL A 72 -9.94 16.97 13.43
N PRO A 73 -11.26 17.18 13.51
CA PRO A 73 -12.17 16.88 12.42
C PRO A 73 -11.80 17.66 11.15
N LEU A 74 -11.72 16.95 10.02
CA LEU A 74 -11.51 17.53 8.69
C LEU A 74 -12.69 18.42 8.30
N GLU A 75 -13.91 17.96 8.57
CA GLU A 75 -15.16 18.62 8.21
C GLU A 75 -16.11 18.64 9.42
N GLU A 76 -16.84 19.74 9.60
CA GLU A 76 -17.90 19.81 10.60
C GLU A 76 -18.99 18.77 10.29
N GLY A 77 -19.28 17.90 11.25
CA GLY A 77 -20.30 16.87 11.13
C GLY A 77 -19.81 15.50 10.63
N ASN A 78 -18.54 15.35 10.25
CA ASN A 78 -17.96 14.05 9.87
C ASN A 78 -16.84 13.62 10.82
N ALA A 79 -17.20 12.79 11.79
CA ALA A 79 -16.24 12.23 12.77
C ALA A 79 -15.35 11.13 12.20
N GLU A 80 -15.61 10.62 10.99
CA GLU A 80 -14.80 9.56 10.38
C GLU A 80 -13.52 10.11 9.73
N LYS A 81 -13.51 11.39 9.36
CA LYS A 81 -12.37 12.05 8.73
C LYS A 81 -11.70 13.00 9.71
N VAL A 82 -10.58 12.57 10.27
CA VAL A 82 -9.80 13.34 11.26
C VAL A 82 -8.34 13.48 10.86
N PHE A 83 -7.75 14.62 11.17
CA PHE A 83 -6.31 14.83 11.21
C PHE A 83 -5.75 14.49 12.59
N GLN A 84 -4.51 14.03 12.64
CA GLN A 84 -3.75 13.89 13.88
C GLN A 84 -2.65 14.96 13.89
N VAL A 85 -2.70 15.86 14.87
CA VAL A 85 -1.75 16.96 15.04
C VAL A 85 -1.00 16.73 16.35
N GLY A 86 0.32 16.92 16.35
CA GLY A 86 1.14 16.78 17.56
C GLY A 86 0.65 17.66 18.71
N SER A 87 0.66 17.13 19.93
CA SER A 87 0.19 17.86 21.13
C SER A 87 1.16 18.95 21.59
N GLN A 88 2.44 18.89 21.22
CA GLN A 88 3.47 19.83 21.66
C GLN A 88 3.57 21.08 20.77
N ILE A 89 2.79 21.16 19.68
CA ILE A 89 2.76 22.33 18.81
C ILE A 89 2.18 23.54 19.56
N GLY A 90 2.75 24.73 19.36
CA GLY A 90 2.26 25.96 19.99
C GLY A 90 0.82 26.27 19.57
N GLU A 91 0.01 26.85 20.46
CA GLU A 91 -1.43 27.07 20.22
C GLU A 91 -1.70 27.88 18.94
N VAL A 92 -0.94 28.94 18.70
CA VAL A 92 -1.04 29.78 17.49
C VAL A 92 -0.69 28.97 16.24
N GLU A 93 0.43 28.25 16.25
CA GLU A 93 0.87 27.42 15.12
C GLU A 93 -0.10 26.29 14.82
N LYS A 94 -0.74 25.76 15.86
CA LYS A 94 -1.77 24.74 15.75
C LYS A 94 -2.99 25.24 15.00
N GLU A 95 -3.49 26.42 15.34
CA GLU A 95 -4.65 27.04 14.70
C GLU A 95 -4.36 27.33 13.22
N ASP A 96 -3.18 27.86 12.93
CA ASP A 96 -2.72 28.11 11.56
C ASP A 96 -2.63 26.81 10.76
N LEU A 97 -2.03 25.77 11.33
CA LEU A 97 -1.90 24.45 10.70
C LEU A 97 -3.27 23.80 10.43
N ILE A 98 -4.18 23.83 11.41
CA ILE A 98 -5.52 23.27 11.25
C ILE A 98 -6.28 24.00 10.14
N THR A 99 -6.20 25.33 10.12
CA THR A 99 -6.84 26.15 9.09
C THR A 99 -6.26 25.84 7.71
N PHE A 100 -4.93 25.75 7.59
CA PHE A 100 -4.25 25.37 6.36
C PHE A 100 -4.70 23.99 5.86
N LEU A 101 -4.72 22.99 6.73
CA LEU A 101 -5.12 21.63 6.36
C LEU A 101 -6.58 21.54 5.92
N LYS A 102 -7.49 22.26 6.58
CA LYS A 102 -8.90 22.33 6.19
C LYS A 102 -9.08 23.01 4.82
N ASN A 103 -8.32 24.06 4.53
CA ASN A 103 -8.37 24.75 3.25
C ASN A 103 -7.87 23.90 2.08
N ASN A 104 -7.02 22.90 2.34
CA ASN A 104 -6.44 21.99 1.33
C ASN A 104 -7.00 20.56 1.44
N ARG A 105 -8.26 20.41 1.88
CA ARG A 105 -8.89 19.10 2.12
C ARG A 105 -8.97 18.21 0.87
N ASP A 106 -8.98 18.80 -0.32
CA ASP A 106 -9.04 18.13 -1.61
C ASP A 106 -7.78 17.31 -1.92
N VAL A 107 -6.61 17.74 -1.43
CA VAL A 107 -5.34 17.02 -1.56
C VAL A 107 -5.37 15.66 -0.86
N PHE A 108 -6.21 15.54 0.19
CA PHE A 108 -6.32 14.34 1.03
C PHE A 108 -7.59 13.52 0.75
N SER A 109 -8.33 13.84 -0.33
CA SER A 109 -9.61 13.19 -0.68
C SER A 109 -9.49 11.83 -1.36
#